data_AF-A0A167B811-F1
#
_entry.id   AF-A0A167B811-F1
#
_cell.length_a   1.000
_cell.length_b   1.000
_cell.length_c   1.000
_cell.angle_alpha   90.00
_cell.angle_beta   90.00
_cell.angle_gamma   90.00
#
_symmetry.space_group_name_H-M   'P 1'
#
loop_
_entity.id
_entity.type
_entity.pdbx_description
1 polymer ?
#
loop_
_entity_poly.entity_id
_entity_poly.type
_entity_poly.pdbx_seq_one_letter_code
_entity_poly.pdbx_strand_id
1 'polypeptide(L)'
;MSVDCILIDTTHDESGGFCFVDAVRQAVKRKGSVPPAIIGMTGATDLAALKRLFAKHVDDLLLHPSDSDAVLEAFMRGAALTRLRRELLSSRAIQRLSHINLRMQEMDLHEGLRPVVPKKNLSQVLRAFEDRASPSCLGM
;
A
#
# COMPACT_ATOMS: atom_id res chain seq x y z
N MET A 1 -22.81 2.09 3.86
CA MET A 1 -21.83 2.72 2.95
C MET A 1 -20.46 2.11 3.22
N SER A 2 -19.70 1.76 2.18
CA SER A 2 -18.32 1.27 2.31
C SER A 2 -17.35 2.43 2.07
N VAL A 3 -16.41 2.66 3.00
CA VAL A 3 -15.37 3.69 2.87
C VAL A 3 -14.34 3.25 1.83
N ASP A 4 -13.98 4.14 0.90
CA ASP A 4 -13.04 3.84 -0.20
C ASP A 4 -11.60 4.26 0.14
N CYS A 5 -11.43 5.37 0.83
CA CYS A 5 -10.13 5.89 1.19
C CYS A 5 -10.18 6.57 2.56
N ILE A 6 -9.09 6.47 3.29
CA ILE A 6 -8.87 7.10 4.58
C ILE A 6 -7.56 7.87 4.48
N LEU A 7 -7.61 9.15 4.79
CA LEU A 7 -6.43 9.97 5.03
C LEU A 7 -6.18 9.99 6.54
N ILE A 8 -4.95 9.67 6.95
CA ILE A 8 -4.53 9.67 8.37
C ILE A 8 -3.40 10.65 8.52
N ASP A 9 -3.60 11.65 9.37
CA ASP A 9 -2.55 12.58 9.76
C ASP A 9 -1.78 12.04 10.96
N THR A 10 -0.47 11.81 10.79
CA THR A 10 0.45 11.34 11.82
C THR A 10 1.41 12.44 12.28
N THR A 11 1.22 13.69 11.86
CA THR A 11 2.12 14.82 12.21
C THR A 11 2.18 15.08 13.71
N HIS A 12 1.04 14.97 14.40
CA HIS A 12 0.94 15.29 15.83
C HIS A 12 0.85 14.05 16.73
N ASP A 13 0.42 12.91 16.20
CA ASP A 13 0.30 11.65 16.95
C ASP A 13 0.56 10.44 16.03
N GLU A 14 1.85 10.09 15.88
CA GLU A 14 2.28 8.94 15.08
C GLU A 14 1.71 7.62 15.62
N SER A 15 1.71 7.46 16.95
CA SER A 15 1.29 6.21 17.58
C SER A 15 -0.21 5.98 17.44
N GLY A 16 -1.02 7.02 17.68
CA GLY A 16 -2.46 6.97 17.48
C GLY A 16 -2.85 6.70 16.04
N GLY A 17 -2.18 7.35 15.08
CA GLY A 17 -2.38 7.08 13.66
C GLY A 17 -2.09 5.62 13.29
N PHE A 18 -1.00 5.06 13.78
CA PHE A 18 -0.66 3.65 13.53
C PHE A 18 -1.62 2.66 14.18
N CYS A 19 -2.04 2.91 15.42
CA CYS A 19 -3.07 2.11 16.09
C CYS A 19 -4.39 2.13 15.31
N PHE A 20 -4.74 3.27 14.72
CA PHE A 20 -5.94 3.38 13.88
C PHE A 20 -5.82 2.55 12.60
N VAL A 21 -4.66 2.57 11.92
CA VAL A 21 -4.41 1.71 10.75
C VAL A 21 -4.62 0.24 11.11
N ASP A 22 -4.00 -0.23 12.20
CA ASP A 22 -4.13 -1.61 12.65
C ASP A 22 -5.59 -1.97 12.95
N ALA A 23 -6.34 -1.08 13.61
CA ALA A 23 -7.75 -1.28 13.91
C ALA A 23 -8.62 -1.39 12.65
N VAL A 24 -8.40 -0.52 11.65
CA VAL A 24 -9.11 -0.57 10.36
C VAL A 24 -8.83 -1.89 9.65
N ARG A 25 -7.55 -2.28 9.54
CA ARG A 25 -7.15 -3.52 8.86
C ARG A 25 -7.74 -4.76 9.56
N GLN A 26 -7.73 -4.79 10.90
CA GLN A 26 -8.36 -5.87 11.67
C GLN A 26 -9.88 -5.93 11.49
N ALA A 27 -10.57 -4.78 11.51
CA ALA A 27 -12.01 -4.71 11.34
C ALA A 27 -12.42 -5.23 9.95
N VAL A 28 -11.67 -4.88 8.91
CA VAL A 28 -11.88 -5.39 7.56
C VAL A 28 -11.64 -6.89 7.46
N LYS A 29 -10.53 -7.38 8.04
CA LYS A 29 -10.21 -8.81 8.06
C LYS A 29 -11.34 -9.63 8.69
N ARG A 30 -11.92 -9.16 9.80
CA ARG A 30 -13.05 -9.82 10.48
C ARG A 30 -14.33 -9.83 9.64
N LYS A 31 -14.56 -8.79 8.83
CA LYS A 31 -15.73 -8.66 7.95
C LYS A 31 -15.57 -9.35 6.60
N GLY A 32 -14.37 -9.81 6.25
CA GLY A 32 -14.08 -10.40 4.94
C GLY A 32 -14.30 -9.42 3.77
N SER A 33 -14.17 -8.12 4.03
CA SER A 33 -14.38 -7.08 3.01
C SER A 33 -13.07 -6.62 2.38
N VAL A 34 -13.17 -5.86 1.28
CA VAL A 34 -12.01 -5.18 0.71
C VAL A 34 -11.60 -4.02 1.61
N PRO A 35 -10.32 -3.89 1.98
CA PRO A 35 -9.91 -2.79 2.85
C PRO A 35 -9.88 -1.47 2.09
N PRO A 36 -10.21 -0.34 2.75
CA PRO A 36 -10.00 0.96 2.17
C PRO A 36 -8.51 1.21 1.92
N ALA A 37 -8.21 2.06 0.95
CA ALA A 37 -6.88 2.59 0.78
C ALA A 37 -6.58 3.53 1.95
N ILE A 38 -5.38 3.46 2.48
CA ILE A 38 -4.94 4.29 3.60
C ILE A 38 -3.79 5.17 3.10
N ILE A 39 -3.97 6.48 3.22
CA ILE A 39 -2.95 7.47 2.86
C ILE A 39 -2.43 8.05 4.17
N GLY A 40 -1.13 7.88 4.44
CA GLY A 40 -0.49 8.48 5.60
C GLY A 40 0.03 9.87 5.26
N MET A 41 -0.37 10.88 6.01
CA MET A 41 0.20 12.22 5.96
C MET A 41 1.15 12.38 7.14
N THR A 42 2.42 12.69 6.88
CA THR A 42 3.45 12.78 7.92
C THR A 42 4.32 14.01 7.75
N GLY A 43 4.73 14.63 8.86
CA GLY A 43 5.78 15.66 8.85
C GLY A 43 7.18 15.05 8.93
N ALA A 44 7.29 13.74 9.16
CA ALA A 44 8.58 13.07 9.31
C ALA A 44 9.22 12.83 7.94
N THR A 45 10.44 13.36 7.79
CA THR A 45 11.27 13.18 6.58
C THR A 45 12.41 12.19 6.81
N ASP A 46 12.59 11.71 8.04
CA ASP A 46 13.61 10.72 8.36
C ASP A 46 13.21 9.31 7.90
N LEU A 47 14.21 8.57 7.43
CA LEU A 47 14.01 7.25 6.87
C LEU A 47 13.42 6.24 7.87
N ALA A 48 13.68 6.40 9.17
CA ALA A 48 13.18 5.47 10.19
C ALA A 48 11.68 5.63 10.38
N ALA A 49 11.17 6.85 10.46
CA ALA A 49 9.75 7.15 10.53
C ALA A 49 9.01 6.68 9.27
N LEU A 50 9.55 6.96 8.08
CA LEU A 50 8.97 6.49 6.82
C LEU A 50 8.89 4.96 6.77
N LYS A 51 9.95 4.25 7.22
CA LYS A 51 9.94 2.79 7.32
C LYS A 51 8.86 2.27 8.27
N ARG A 52 8.69 2.90 9.45
CA ARG A 52 7.62 2.50 10.40
C ARG A 52 6.24 2.66 9.79
N LEU A 53 6.03 3.75 9.05
CA LEU A 53 4.75 4.06 8.42
C LEU A 53 4.43 3.09 7.28
N PHE A 54 5.39 2.77 6.41
CA PHE A 54 5.21 1.73 5.39
C PHE A 54 5.05 0.32 5.97
N ALA A 55 5.69 0.02 7.10
CA ALA A 55 5.49 -1.25 7.81
C ALA A 55 4.04 -1.44 8.31
N LYS A 56 3.27 -0.35 8.42
CA LYS A 56 1.82 -0.39 8.70
C LYS A 56 0.96 -0.64 7.46
N HIS A 57 1.57 -0.90 6.30
CA HIS A 57 0.89 -1.15 5.04
C HIS A 57 -0.06 -0.02 4.63
N VAL A 58 0.39 1.23 4.72
CA VAL A 58 -0.28 2.33 4.01
C VAL A 58 -0.15 2.13 2.50
N ASP A 59 -1.12 2.66 1.74
CA ASP A 59 -1.18 2.55 0.28
C ASP A 59 -0.50 3.74 -0.42
N ASP A 60 -0.45 4.92 0.21
CA ASP A 60 0.25 6.11 -0.29
C ASP A 60 0.74 6.98 0.90
N LEU A 61 1.64 7.92 0.62
CA LEU A 61 2.22 8.83 1.60
C LEU A 61 2.18 10.28 1.10
N LEU A 62 1.78 11.20 1.98
CA LEU A 62 1.89 12.65 1.79
C LEU A 62 2.83 13.25 2.84
N LEU A 63 3.66 14.20 2.42
CA LEU A 63 4.54 14.94 3.32
C LEU A 63 3.87 16.25 3.72
N HIS A 64 3.77 16.52 5.02
CA HIS A 64 3.28 17.79 5.53
C HIS A 64 4.40 18.85 5.53
N PRO A 65 4.14 20.09 5.09
CA PRO A 65 2.88 20.58 4.53
C PRO A 65 2.67 20.09 3.09
N SER A 66 1.44 19.67 2.79
CA SER A 66 0.98 19.35 1.42
C SER A 66 -0.03 20.40 0.96
N ASP A 67 0.00 20.76 -0.32
CA ASP A 67 -1.06 21.57 -0.90
C ASP A 67 -2.36 20.77 -1.08
N SER A 68 -3.48 21.49 -1.24
CA SER A 68 -4.82 20.87 -1.32
C SER A 68 -4.99 19.97 -2.54
N ASP A 69 -4.32 20.30 -3.65
CA ASP A 69 -4.44 19.54 -4.89
C ASP A 69 -3.71 18.19 -4.76
N ALA A 70 -2.52 18.17 -4.17
CA ALA A 70 -1.77 16.95 -3.85
C ALA A 70 -2.54 16.03 -2.90
N VAL A 71 -3.20 16.59 -1.88
CA VAL A 71 -4.07 15.83 -0.97
C VAL A 71 -5.24 15.22 -1.73
N LEU A 72 -5.91 16.01 -2.56
CA LEU A 72 -7.05 15.56 -3.36
C LEU A 72 -6.65 14.45 -4.34
N GLU A 73 -5.55 14.63 -5.07
CA GLU A 73 -5.04 13.64 -6.01
C GLU A 73 -4.73 12.31 -5.33
N ALA A 74 -4.03 12.33 -4.20
CA ALA A 74 -3.73 11.13 -3.44
C ALA A 74 -5.02 10.44 -2.99
N PHE A 75 -5.97 11.20 -2.42
CA PHE A 75 -7.26 10.67 -1.99
C PHE A 75 -8.04 10.01 -3.14
N MET A 76 -8.06 10.66 -4.31
CA MET A 76 -8.72 10.12 -5.50
C MET A 76 -8.05 8.84 -6.00
N ARG A 77 -6.71 8.78 -6.03
CA ARG A 77 -5.96 7.56 -6.36
C ARG A 77 -6.28 6.43 -5.39
N GLY A 78 -6.27 6.70 -4.08
CA GLY A 78 -6.61 5.72 -3.05
C GLY A 78 -8.04 5.20 -3.19
N ALA A 79 -9.01 6.09 -3.40
CA ALA A 79 -10.41 5.70 -3.59
C ALA A 79 -10.61 4.83 -4.84
N ALA A 80 -9.98 5.20 -5.96
CA ALA A 80 -10.00 4.43 -7.20
C ALA A 80 -9.38 3.03 -7.01
N LEU A 81 -8.25 2.94 -6.30
CA LEU A 81 -7.59 1.67 -6.00
C LEU A 81 -8.51 0.71 -5.22
N THR A 82 -9.24 1.20 -4.22
CA THR A 82 -10.19 0.38 -3.46
C THR A 82 -11.36 -0.09 -4.31
N ARG A 83 -11.90 0.77 -5.17
CA ARG A 83 -12.99 0.41 -6.08
C ARG A 83 -12.53 -0.66 -7.06
N LEU A 84 -11.35 -0.48 -7.65
CA LEU A 84 -10.73 -1.47 -8.52
C LEU A 84 -10.53 -2.81 -7.78
N ARG A 85 -10.00 -2.79 -6.55
CA ARG A 85 -9.87 -4.00 -5.71
C ARG A 85 -11.21 -4.70 -5.52
N ARG A 86 -12.31 -3.97 -5.28
CA ARG A 86 -13.66 -4.55 -5.13
C ARG A 86 -14.17 -5.18 -6.42
N GLU A 87 -14.02 -4.49 -7.55
CA GLU A 87 -14.43 -5.02 -8.85
C GLU A 87 -13.66 -6.30 -9.17
N LEU A 88 -12.34 -6.28 -8.99
CA LEU A 88 -11.48 -7.44 -9.21
C LEU A 88 -11.82 -8.60 -8.25
N LEU A 89 -12.09 -8.32 -6.97
CA LEU A 89 -12.44 -9.33 -5.94
C LEU A 89 -13.84 -9.91 -6.11
N SER A 90 -14.76 -9.16 -6.71
CA SER A 90 -16.11 -9.65 -7.05
C SER A 90 -16.11 -10.62 -8.24
N SER A 91 -15.08 -10.54 -9.10
CA SER A 91 -14.83 -11.55 -10.12
C SER A 91 -14.19 -12.78 -9.47
N ARG A 92 -14.80 -13.97 -9.65
CA ARG A 92 -14.36 -15.29 -9.10
C ARG A 92 -12.88 -15.67 -9.33
N ALA A 93 -12.07 -14.84 -10.01
CA ALA A 93 -10.63 -15.01 -10.17
C ALA A 93 -9.84 -14.94 -8.85
N ILE A 94 -10.39 -14.34 -7.79
CA ILE A 94 -9.64 -14.04 -6.55
C ILE A 94 -9.99 -14.94 -5.36
N GLN A 95 -10.25 -16.23 -5.60
CA GLN A 95 -9.91 -17.23 -4.58
C GLN A 95 -8.42 -17.62 -4.63
N ARG A 96 -7.69 -17.17 -5.67
CA ARG A 96 -6.24 -17.42 -5.80
C ARG A 96 -5.37 -16.32 -5.18
N LEU A 97 -5.82 -15.05 -5.12
CA LEU A 97 -4.95 -13.96 -4.62
C LEU A 97 -4.89 -13.87 -3.09
N SER A 98 -5.65 -14.66 -2.34
CA SER A 98 -5.42 -14.87 -0.90
C SER A 98 -4.05 -15.51 -0.60
N HIS A 99 -3.34 -15.98 -1.63
CA HIS A 99 -1.94 -16.38 -1.56
C HIS A 99 -0.93 -15.26 -1.90
N ILE A 100 -1.37 -14.07 -2.33
CA ILE A 100 -0.50 -12.90 -2.60
C ILE A 100 -0.17 -12.16 -1.29
N ASN A 101 0.25 -12.94 -0.30
CA ASN A 101 1.10 -12.46 0.80
C ASN A 101 2.36 -13.33 0.92
N LEU A 102 2.64 -14.17 -0.08
CA LEU A 102 3.83 -15.01 -0.15
C LEU A 102 4.61 -14.66 -1.42
N ARG A 103 5.41 -13.57 -1.34
CA ARG A 103 6.30 -13.06 -2.40
C ARG A 103 5.53 -12.70 -3.69
N MET A 104 5.57 -11.43 -4.10
CA MET A 104 5.24 -11.07 -5.48
C MET A 104 6.03 -12.01 -6.41
N GLN A 105 5.36 -12.94 -7.09
CA GLN A 105 6.03 -13.85 -8.01
C GLN A 105 6.19 -13.14 -9.35
N GLU A 106 7.24 -13.48 -10.09
CA GLU A 106 7.59 -12.93 -11.40
C GLU A 106 6.40 -12.82 -12.37
N MET A 107 5.44 -13.75 -12.28
CA MET A 107 4.19 -13.74 -13.05
C MET A 107 3.26 -12.54 -12.74
N ASP A 108 3.15 -12.11 -11.48
CA ASP A 108 2.24 -11.04 -11.07
C ASP A 108 2.72 -9.67 -11.58
N LEU A 109 4.04 -9.45 -11.60
CA LEU A 109 4.63 -8.29 -12.26
C LEU A 109 4.49 -8.36 -13.79
N HIS A 110 4.58 -9.56 -14.36
CA HIS A 110 4.46 -9.76 -15.81
C HIS A 110 3.08 -9.42 -16.37
N GLU A 111 1.99 -9.66 -15.62
CA GLU A 111 0.64 -9.27 -16.04
C GLU A 111 0.37 -7.78 -15.81
N GLY A 112 0.82 -7.20 -14.69
CA GLY A 112 0.55 -5.80 -14.35
C GLY A 112 1.41 -4.76 -15.08
N LEU A 113 2.69 -5.07 -15.36
CA LEU A 113 3.66 -4.10 -15.90
C LEU A 113 3.90 -4.24 -17.40
N ARG A 114 3.25 -5.20 -18.06
CA ARG A 114 3.37 -5.46 -19.51
C ARG A 114 3.20 -4.23 -20.42
N PRO A 115 2.32 -3.25 -20.12
CA PRO A 115 2.18 -2.06 -20.97
C PRO A 115 3.33 -1.05 -20.80
N VAL A 116 4.11 -1.15 -19.72
CA VAL A 116 5.03 -0.09 -19.27
C VAL A 116 6.49 -0.55 -19.29
N VAL A 117 6.76 -1.84 -19.08
CA VAL A 117 8.12 -2.39 -18.98
C VAL A 117 8.33 -3.48 -20.04
N PRO A 118 9.27 -3.30 -20.97
CA PRO A 118 9.64 -4.33 -21.95
C PRO A 118 10.08 -5.63 -21.25
N LYS A 119 9.66 -6.79 -21.78
CA LYS A 119 9.96 -8.13 -21.20
C LYS A 119 11.42 -8.35 -20.80
N LYS A 120 12.36 -7.82 -21.59
CA LYS A 120 13.81 -7.92 -21.36
C LYS A 120 14.31 -7.21 -20.08
N ASN A 121 13.53 -6.29 -19.52
CA ASN A 121 13.90 -5.50 -18.34
C ASN A 121 13.20 -6.00 -17.06
N LEU A 122 12.23 -6.92 -17.16
CA LEU A 122 11.47 -7.40 -16.00
C LEU A 122 12.34 -8.12 -14.98
N SER A 123 13.28 -8.95 -15.43
CA SER A 123 14.24 -9.65 -14.56
C SER A 123 15.17 -8.70 -13.80
N GLN A 124 15.50 -7.53 -14.37
CA GLN A 124 16.28 -6.49 -13.68
C GLN A 124 15.43 -5.75 -12.64
N VAL A 125 14.17 -5.46 -12.95
CA VAL A 125 13.22 -4.86 -12.00
C VAL A 125 12.97 -5.80 -10.81
N LEU A 126 12.81 -7.10 -11.06
CA LEU A 126 12.63 -8.12 -10.02
C LEU A 126 13.84 -8.21 -9.10
N ARG A 127 15.06 -8.28 -9.65
CA ARG A 127 16.29 -8.26 -8.83
C ARG A 127 16.40 -6.99 -7.99
N ALA A 128 16.08 -5.82 -8.55
CA ALA A 128 16.09 -4.57 -7.79
C ALA A 128 15.08 -4.56 -6.64
N PHE A 129 13.94 -5.25 -6.79
CA PHE A 129 12.97 -5.44 -5.73
C PHE A 129 13.45 -6.46 -4.68
N GLU A 130 14.04 -7.58 -5.09
CA GLU A 130 14.56 -8.62 -4.18
C GLU A 130 15.79 -8.15 -3.38
N ASP A 131 16.67 -7.37 -4.00
CA ASP A 131 17.83 -6.76 -3.34
C ASP A 131 17.40 -5.72 -2.29
N ARG A 132 16.26 -5.04 -2.52
CA ARG A 132 15.68 -4.09 -1.54
C ARG A 132 14.79 -4.77 -0.49
N ALA A 133 14.28 -5.96 -0.78
CA ALA A 133 13.50 -6.78 0.16
C ALA A 133 14.37 -7.69 1.03
N SER A 134 15.68 -7.75 0.79
CA SER A 134 16.61 -8.57 1.58
C SER A 134 16.86 -7.95 2.97
N PRO A 135 16.60 -8.69 4.07
CA PRO A 135 16.63 -8.19 5.44
C PRO A 135 18.06 -8.22 6.05
N SER A 136 19.03 -7.53 5.44
CA SER A 136 20.38 -7.39 6.03
C SER A 136 20.52 -6.20 7.00
N CYS A 137 19.42 -5.73 7.59
CA CYS A 137 19.44 -4.77 8.71
C CYS A 137 18.67 -5.25 9.95
N LEU A 138 18.35 -6.55 10.02
CA LEU A 138 18.02 -7.23 11.28
C LEU A 138 19.26 -8.01 11.72
N GLY A 139 20.27 -7.30 12.20
CA GLY A 139 21.50 -7.88 12.69
C GLY A 139 22.55 -6.84 13.06
N MET A 140 22.69 -6.63 14.38
CA MET A 140 23.58 -5.72 15.11
C MET A 140 23.09 -4.28 15.31
#